data_AF-A0A8B8FH29-F1
#
_entry.id   AF-A0A8B8FH29-F1
#
_cell.length_a   1.000
_cell.length_b   1.000
_cell.length_c   1.000
_cell.angle_alpha   90.00
_cell.angle_beta   90.00
_cell.angle_gamma   90.00
#
_symmetry.space_group_name_H-M   'P 1'
#
loop_
_entity.id
_entity.type
_entity.pdbx_description
1 polymer ?
#
loop_
_entity_poly.entity_id
_entity_poly.type
_entity_poly.pdbx_seq_one_letter_code
_entity_poly.pdbx_strand_id
1 'polypeptide(L)'
;MQINETPICNISKNSAMAKILQLLNIGNNKVAVDTSIGLITLPIDFWHITDSKEELIQHVFLDIAQQFNNHNWPRKRAILVAKNKNVDALNATIQNFLPGQLVSYKSVDTIMNQDDVINYPTEFLNSLELPGLPPHNLLLKEGSVVIMLHSINQPRLCNGTRLAVKKLMNNVIEATIIKGKYKGEDVLIPRIPMTPTDLPFDFKGLQFPVRLAFAMTINKSQSLEVCGINLEFLCFSHGQLYVACSRVGKPSSLFIYAP
;
A
#
# COMPACT_ATOMS: atom_id res chain seq x y z
N MET A 1 47.98 -9.71 37.27
CA MET A 1 46.83 -9.08 36.60
C MET A 1 47.21 -8.87 35.14
N GLN A 2 46.93 -9.86 34.29
CA GLN A 2 47.04 -9.76 32.83
C GLN A 2 45.61 -9.97 32.33
N ILE A 3 45.02 -8.91 31.78
CA ILE A 3 43.71 -9.00 31.15
C ILE A 3 43.99 -9.47 29.72
N ASN A 4 43.81 -10.77 29.49
CA ASN A 4 43.75 -11.31 28.14
C ASN A 4 42.43 -10.86 27.52
N GLU A 5 42.47 -9.83 26.68
CA GLU A 5 41.36 -9.52 25.78
C GLU A 5 41.25 -10.64 24.74
N THR A 6 40.34 -11.59 25.00
CA THR A 6 39.83 -12.51 23.98
C THR A 6 39.17 -11.69 22.87
N PRO A 7 39.52 -11.89 21.58
CA PRO A 7 38.87 -11.16 20.51
C PRO A 7 37.41 -11.59 20.42
N ILE A 8 36.51 -10.65 20.70
CA ILE A 8 35.07 -10.82 20.53
C ILE A 8 34.80 -10.89 19.03
N CYS A 9 34.61 -12.12 18.54
CA CYS A 9 33.96 -12.46 17.28
C CYS A 9 34.61 -11.86 16.00
N ASN A 10 35.56 -12.61 15.42
CA ASN A 10 35.93 -12.45 14.01
C ASN A 10 34.75 -12.88 13.12
N ILE A 11 33.82 -11.97 12.82
CA ILE A 11 32.71 -12.19 11.89
C ILE A 11 33.17 -11.78 10.49
N SER A 12 33.20 -12.72 9.54
CA SER A 12 33.46 -12.41 8.13
C SER A 12 32.48 -11.35 7.63
N LYS A 13 32.97 -10.34 6.90
CA LYS A 13 32.20 -9.28 6.22
C LYS A 13 31.04 -9.85 5.40
N ASN A 14 29.88 -10.04 6.03
CA ASN A 14 28.65 -10.41 5.33
C ASN A 14 27.97 -9.14 4.81
N SER A 15 27.66 -9.10 3.51
CA SER A 15 26.91 -8.03 2.83
C SER A 15 25.63 -7.60 3.57
N ALA A 16 24.97 -8.54 4.26
CA ALA A 16 23.80 -8.27 5.09
C ALA A 16 24.07 -7.33 6.28
N MET A 17 25.20 -7.46 6.98
CA MET A 17 25.55 -6.60 8.11
C MET A 17 25.92 -5.18 7.66
N ALA A 18 26.59 -5.05 6.51
CA ALA A 18 26.87 -3.76 5.89
C ALA A 18 25.58 -3.00 5.53
N LYS A 19 24.55 -3.71 5.05
CA LYS A 19 23.22 -3.14 4.74
C LYS A 19 22.47 -2.70 6.00
N ILE A 20 22.51 -3.48 7.08
CA ILE A 20 21.91 -3.07 8.36
C ILE A 20 22.60 -1.80 8.89
N LEU A 21 23.93 -1.73 8.83
CA LEU A 21 24.68 -0.54 9.24
C LEU A 21 24.35 0.69 8.38
N GLN A 22 24.18 0.53 7.07
CA GLN A 22 23.74 1.63 6.20
C GLN A 22 22.32 2.10 6.50
N LEU A 23 21.37 1.18 6.73
CA LEU A 23 20.02 1.51 7.18
C LEU A 23 20.05 2.32 8.48
N LEU A 24 20.85 1.89 9.45
CA LEU A 24 21.05 2.61 10.71
C LEU A 24 21.66 3.99 10.48
N ASN A 25 22.59 4.14 9.53
CA ASN A 25 23.14 5.44 9.18
C ASN A 25 22.10 6.37 8.54
N ILE A 26 21.21 5.85 7.68
CA ILE A 26 20.07 6.61 7.13
C ILE A 26 19.14 7.05 8.27
N GLY A 27 18.79 6.14 9.18
CA GLY A 27 17.93 6.45 10.33
C GLY A 27 18.52 7.48 11.29
N ASN A 28 19.85 7.48 11.45
CA ASN A 28 20.59 8.37 12.34
C ASN A 28 21.12 9.65 11.68
N ASN A 29 20.73 9.96 10.43
CA ASN A 29 21.25 11.11 9.65
C ASN A 29 22.78 11.15 9.52
N LYS A 30 23.44 9.99 9.50
CA LYS A 30 24.90 9.88 9.32
C LYS A 30 25.33 9.75 7.86
N VAL A 31 24.38 9.78 6.92
CA VAL A 31 24.64 9.77 5.48
C VAL A 31 24.90 11.19 5.02
N ALA A 32 25.98 11.39 4.26
CA ALA A 32 26.30 12.69 3.68
C ALA A 32 25.16 13.16 2.76
N VAL A 33 24.65 14.35 3.05
CA VAL A 33 23.69 15.05 2.20
C VAL A 33 24.49 15.96 1.29
N ASP A 34 24.26 15.86 -0.01
CA ASP A 34 24.78 16.84 -0.95
C ASP A 34 24.08 18.18 -0.66
N THR A 35 24.83 19.15 -0.15
CA THR A 35 24.31 20.45 0.27
C THR A 35 23.85 21.32 -0.90
N SER A 36 24.22 21.00 -2.13
CA SER A 36 23.81 21.74 -3.34
C SER A 36 22.42 21.34 -3.83
N ILE A 37 22.06 20.06 -3.71
CA ILE A 37 20.79 19.49 -4.20
C ILE A 37 19.87 18.99 -3.07
N GLY A 38 20.36 18.93 -1.82
CA GLY A 38 19.61 18.48 -0.65
C GLY A 38 19.30 16.98 -0.64
N LEU A 39 20.00 16.18 -1.45
CA LEU A 39 19.76 14.75 -1.62
C LEU A 39 20.86 13.89 -0.99
N ILE A 40 20.50 12.66 -0.62
CA ILE A 40 21.47 11.64 -0.22
C ILE A 40 21.78 10.74 -1.41
N THR A 41 23.05 10.34 -1.54
CA THR A 41 23.43 9.31 -2.52
C THR A 41 23.32 7.94 -1.88
N LEU A 42 22.47 7.07 -2.44
CA LEU A 42 22.40 5.68 -2.04
C LEU A 42 23.49 4.89 -2.78
N PRO A 43 24.35 4.12 -2.07
CA PRO A 43 25.40 3.36 -2.73
C PRO A 43 24.79 2.21 -3.56
N ILE A 44 25.02 2.26 -4.88
CA ILE A 44 24.36 1.44 -5.89
C ILE A 44 24.53 -0.07 -5.64
N ASP A 45 25.66 -0.49 -5.08
CA ASP A 45 25.97 -1.90 -4.78
C ASP A 45 24.99 -2.58 -3.80
N PHE A 46 24.17 -1.80 -3.10
CA PHE A 46 23.33 -2.29 -2.01
C PHE A 46 21.84 -2.31 -2.31
N TRP A 47 21.39 -1.53 -3.29
CA TRP A 47 19.97 -1.32 -3.60
C TRP A 47 19.68 -1.72 -5.04
N HIS A 48 18.56 -2.40 -5.26
CA HIS A 48 18.06 -2.66 -6.61
C HIS A 48 17.29 -1.41 -7.07
N ILE A 49 18.01 -0.48 -7.70
CA ILE A 49 17.42 0.71 -8.30
C ILE A 49 16.83 0.30 -9.65
N THR A 50 15.58 0.68 -9.90
CA THR A 50 14.86 0.44 -11.16
C THR A 50 14.79 1.72 -11.97
N ASP A 51 14.87 1.62 -13.29
CA ASP A 51 14.90 2.76 -14.21
C ASP A 51 13.50 3.34 -14.48
N SER A 52 12.44 2.57 -14.19
CA SER A 52 11.05 2.99 -14.41
C SER A 52 10.09 2.48 -13.33
N LYS A 53 8.90 3.09 -13.27
CA LYS A 53 7.81 2.62 -12.39
C LYS A 53 7.32 1.24 -12.82
N GLU A 54 7.28 0.98 -14.12
CA GLU A 54 6.85 -0.28 -14.71
C GLU A 54 7.79 -1.43 -14.29
N GLU A 55 9.10 -1.19 -14.34
CA GLU A 55 10.10 -2.15 -13.87
C GLU A 55 9.98 -2.42 -12.37
N LEU A 56 9.77 -1.37 -11.56
CA LEU A 56 9.48 -1.52 -10.12
C LEU A 56 8.26 -2.43 -9.88
N ILE A 57 7.18 -2.21 -10.63
CA ILE A 57 5.96 -3.00 -10.54
C ILE A 57 6.25 -4.46 -10.89
N GLN A 58 6.97 -4.73 -11.98
CA GLN A 58 7.31 -6.08 -12.42
C GLN A 58 8.20 -6.82 -11.41
N HIS A 59 9.17 -6.16 -10.79
CA HIS A 59 10.01 -6.79 -9.76
C HIS A 59 9.24 -7.12 -8.48
N VAL A 60 8.35 -6.22 -8.04
CA VAL A 60 7.55 -6.44 -6.82
C VAL A 60 6.47 -7.48 -7.07
N PHE A 61 5.83 -7.41 -8.23
CA PHE A 61 4.69 -8.22 -8.67
C PHE A 61 5.05 -9.05 -9.89
N LEU A 62 6.07 -9.91 -9.76
CA LEU A 62 6.51 -10.84 -10.80
C LEU A 62 5.34 -11.67 -11.35
N ASP A 63 5.19 -11.67 -12.67
CA ASP A 63 4.19 -12.43 -13.42
C ASP A 63 2.75 -12.22 -12.93
N ILE A 64 2.38 -10.97 -12.59
CA ILE A 64 1.03 -10.59 -12.14
C ILE A 64 -0.08 -11.17 -13.03
N ALA A 65 0.14 -11.22 -14.34
CA ALA A 65 -0.83 -11.76 -15.28
C ALA A 65 -1.03 -13.27 -15.20
N GLN A 66 -0.03 -14.02 -14.73
CA GLN A 66 -0.11 -15.48 -14.56
C GLN A 66 -0.49 -15.86 -13.12
N GLN A 67 -0.15 -15.01 -12.14
CA GLN A 67 -0.30 -15.31 -10.72
C GLN A 67 -1.55 -14.68 -10.09
N PHE A 68 -2.37 -13.93 -10.83
CA PHE A 68 -3.56 -13.25 -10.27
C PHE A 68 -4.57 -14.19 -9.59
N ASN A 69 -4.69 -15.44 -10.08
CA ASN A 69 -5.53 -16.49 -9.47
C ASN A 69 -4.90 -17.12 -8.23
N ASN A 70 -3.60 -16.92 -8.01
CA ASN A 70 -2.91 -17.39 -6.81
C ASN A 70 -3.12 -16.36 -5.69
N HIS A 71 -4.15 -16.55 -4.86
CA HIS A 71 -4.45 -15.63 -3.75
C HIS A 71 -3.32 -15.56 -2.69
N ASN A 72 -2.35 -16.48 -2.72
CA ASN A 72 -1.13 -16.40 -1.91
C ASN A 72 0.00 -15.60 -2.58
N TRP A 73 -0.05 -15.32 -3.88
CA TRP A 73 1.03 -14.61 -4.59
C TRP A 73 1.19 -13.12 -4.20
N PRO A 74 0.14 -12.30 -4.04
CA PRO A 74 0.31 -10.91 -3.61
C PRO A 74 0.65 -10.79 -2.12
N ARG A 75 0.76 -11.93 -1.42
CA ARG A 75 1.00 -12.01 0.01
C ARG A 75 2.31 -11.33 0.36
N LYS A 76 2.19 -10.34 1.24
CA LYS A 76 3.32 -9.54 1.77
C LYS A 76 4.15 -8.85 0.67
N ARG A 77 3.52 -8.54 -0.46
CA ARG A 77 4.04 -7.67 -1.50
C ARG A 77 3.32 -6.32 -1.43
N ALA A 78 4.04 -5.23 -1.57
CA ALA A 78 3.47 -3.90 -1.75
C ALA A 78 4.51 -2.94 -2.33
N ILE A 79 4.02 -1.89 -2.97
CA ILE A 79 4.83 -0.71 -3.29
C ILE A 79 4.53 0.39 -2.28
N LEU A 80 5.57 0.95 -1.68
CA LEU A 80 5.47 2.02 -0.71
C LEU A 80 5.71 3.36 -1.39
N VAL A 81 4.84 4.32 -1.09
CA VAL A 81 4.98 5.72 -1.52
C VAL A 81 5.06 6.64 -0.32
N ALA A 82 5.75 7.77 -0.46
CA ALA A 82 5.84 8.75 0.61
C ALA A 82 4.49 9.43 0.89
N LYS A 83 3.77 9.87 -0.16
CA LYS A 83 2.56 10.71 -0.05
C LYS A 83 1.29 9.96 -0.50
N ASN A 84 0.16 10.24 0.15
CA ASN A 84 -1.14 9.62 -0.17
C ASN A 84 -1.60 9.92 -1.60
N LYS A 85 -1.37 11.15 -2.10
CA LYS A 85 -1.86 11.64 -3.40
C LYS A 85 -1.52 10.77 -4.63
N ASN A 86 -0.52 9.89 -4.51
CA ASN A 86 -0.06 9.05 -5.62
C ASN A 86 -0.41 7.57 -5.43
N VAL A 87 -0.99 7.18 -4.28
CA VAL A 87 -1.33 5.79 -4.00
C VAL A 87 -2.37 5.29 -5.01
N ASP A 88 -3.40 6.09 -5.28
CA ASP A 88 -4.52 5.65 -6.10
C ASP A 88 -4.16 5.58 -7.58
N ALA A 89 -3.41 6.57 -8.10
CA ALA A 89 -2.87 6.53 -9.46
C ALA A 89 -1.95 5.30 -9.67
N LEU A 90 -1.03 5.03 -8.75
CA LEU A 90 -0.14 3.88 -8.84
C LEU A 90 -0.91 2.55 -8.73
N ASN A 91 -1.91 2.47 -7.85
CA ASN A 91 -2.80 1.31 -7.75
C ASN A 91 -3.55 1.04 -9.06
N ALA A 92 -4.05 2.09 -9.72
CA ALA A 92 -4.72 1.98 -11.01
C ALA A 92 -3.75 1.48 -12.10
N THR A 93 -2.51 2.00 -12.14
CA THR A 93 -1.47 1.51 -13.04
C THR A 93 -1.18 0.02 -12.81
N ILE A 94 -1.02 -0.43 -11.57
CA ILE A 94 -0.75 -1.84 -11.25
C ILE A 94 -1.94 -2.73 -11.67
N GLN A 95 -3.18 -2.27 -11.44
CA GLN A 95 -4.37 -3.02 -11.83
C GLN A 95 -4.48 -3.24 -13.35
N ASN A 96 -3.90 -2.36 -14.17
CA ASN A 96 -3.89 -2.55 -15.63
C ASN A 96 -3.10 -3.77 -16.07
N PHE A 97 -2.12 -4.23 -15.27
CA PHE A 97 -1.38 -5.47 -15.55
C PHE A 97 -2.17 -6.74 -15.21
N LEU A 98 -3.28 -6.64 -14.46
CA LEU A 98 -4.14 -7.79 -14.22
C LEU A 98 -4.97 -8.12 -15.47
N PRO A 99 -5.10 -9.40 -15.82
CA PRO A 99 -6.01 -9.85 -16.87
C PRO A 99 -7.47 -9.74 -16.39
N GLY A 100 -8.40 -9.96 -17.30
CA GLY A 100 -9.82 -9.94 -17.01
C GLY A 100 -10.47 -8.56 -17.14
N GLN A 101 -11.79 -8.57 -17.04
CA GLN A 101 -12.63 -7.40 -17.27
C GLN A 101 -12.61 -6.47 -16.05
N LEU A 102 -12.50 -5.17 -16.32
CA LEU A 102 -12.69 -4.13 -15.31
C LEU A 102 -14.17 -3.98 -14.99
N VAL A 103 -14.53 -4.13 -13.72
CA VAL A 103 -15.88 -3.94 -13.20
C VAL A 103 -15.94 -2.60 -12.46
N SER A 104 -16.97 -1.82 -12.74
CA SER A 104 -17.22 -0.53 -12.11
C SER A 104 -18.37 -0.63 -11.12
N TYR A 105 -18.15 -0.12 -9.91
CA TYR A 105 -19.16 0.02 -8.88
C TYR A 105 -19.30 1.49 -8.51
N LYS A 106 -20.40 2.12 -8.92
CA LYS A 106 -20.74 3.48 -8.49
C LYS A 106 -21.36 3.47 -7.10
N SER A 107 -20.96 4.38 -6.23
CA SER A 107 -21.60 4.60 -4.93
C SER A 107 -22.98 5.22 -5.13
N VAL A 108 -23.81 5.08 -4.10
CA VAL A 108 -25.07 5.82 -3.99
C VAL A 108 -24.90 6.81 -2.85
N ASP A 109 -24.75 8.08 -3.21
CA ASP A 109 -24.43 9.16 -2.29
C ASP A 109 -25.69 10.00 -2.07
N THR A 110 -26.01 10.26 -0.81
CA THR A 110 -27.28 10.86 -0.40
C THR A 110 -27.07 11.89 0.69
N ILE A 111 -27.89 12.94 0.65
CA ILE A 111 -28.01 13.90 1.75
C ILE A 111 -29.17 13.44 2.62
N MET A 112 -28.96 13.42 3.93
CA MET A 112 -29.98 12.99 4.88
C MET A 112 -30.96 14.12 5.21
N ASN A 113 -30.50 15.38 5.18
CA ASN A 113 -31.34 16.56 5.37
C ASN A 113 -31.92 17.05 4.02
N GLN A 114 -33.25 17.14 3.92
CA GLN A 114 -33.93 17.55 2.69
C GLN A 114 -33.72 19.03 2.35
N ASP A 115 -33.53 19.88 3.35
CA ASP A 115 -33.31 21.32 3.16
C ASP A 115 -31.99 21.61 2.44
N ASP A 116 -31.03 20.68 2.53
CA ASP A 116 -29.70 20.78 1.94
C ASP A 116 -29.61 20.20 0.51
N VAL A 117 -30.64 19.48 0.04
CA VAL A 117 -30.64 18.81 -1.28
C VAL A 117 -30.48 19.79 -2.43
N ILE A 118 -31.02 21.00 -2.29
CA ILE A 118 -30.89 22.05 -3.30
C ILE A 118 -29.46 22.64 -3.32
N ASN A 119 -28.78 22.64 -2.17
CA ASN A 119 -27.47 23.28 -2.00
C ASN A 119 -26.33 22.39 -2.49
N TYR A 120 -26.50 21.07 -2.48
CA TYR A 120 -25.43 20.13 -2.85
C TYR A 120 -25.93 19.13 -3.92
N PRO A 121 -25.72 19.42 -5.21
CA PRO A 121 -26.15 18.54 -6.29
C PRO A 121 -25.41 17.20 -6.29
N THR A 122 -26.00 16.18 -6.90
CA THR A 122 -25.42 14.82 -6.92
C THR A 122 -24.04 14.77 -7.58
N GLU A 123 -23.79 15.59 -8.60
CA GLU A 123 -22.50 15.72 -9.26
C GLU A 123 -21.42 16.21 -8.29
N PHE A 124 -21.77 17.16 -7.41
CA PHE A 124 -20.88 17.62 -6.36
C PHE A 124 -20.57 16.48 -5.38
N LEU A 125 -21.60 15.76 -4.91
CA LEU A 125 -21.43 14.62 -4.00
C LEU A 125 -20.51 13.55 -4.59
N ASN A 126 -20.72 13.18 -5.85
CA ASN A 126 -19.93 12.17 -6.56
C ASN A 126 -18.47 12.59 -6.80
N SER A 127 -18.15 13.89 -6.70
CA SER A 127 -16.81 14.43 -6.84
C SER A 127 -16.01 14.47 -5.54
N LEU A 128 -16.64 14.21 -4.40
CA LEU A 128 -16.00 14.31 -3.09
C LEU A 128 -15.02 13.14 -2.87
N GLU A 129 -13.76 13.47 -2.56
CA GLU A 129 -12.77 12.52 -2.08
C GLU A 129 -12.59 12.67 -0.57
N LEU A 130 -13.35 11.86 0.18
CA LEU A 130 -13.41 11.97 1.64
C LEU A 130 -12.52 10.93 2.34
N PRO A 131 -11.75 11.31 3.37
CA PRO A 131 -10.95 10.37 4.13
C PRO A 131 -11.80 9.24 4.72
N GLY A 132 -11.36 7.99 4.52
CA GLY A 132 -12.05 6.82 5.06
C GLY A 132 -13.18 6.28 4.19
N LEU A 133 -13.63 7.03 3.18
CA LEU A 133 -14.60 6.54 2.20
C LEU A 133 -13.90 5.92 0.97
N PRO A 134 -14.50 4.89 0.35
CA PRO A 134 -14.10 4.44 -0.97
C PRO A 134 -14.39 5.51 -2.04
N PRO A 135 -13.72 5.48 -3.20
CA PRO A 135 -14.04 6.36 -4.31
C PRO A 135 -15.48 6.14 -4.82
N HIS A 136 -16.11 7.21 -5.33
CA HIS A 136 -17.44 7.12 -5.93
C HIS A 136 -17.50 6.03 -7.01
N ASN A 137 -16.54 6.05 -7.93
CA ASN A 137 -16.37 5.01 -8.95
C ASN A 137 -15.26 4.03 -8.53
N LEU A 138 -15.64 2.93 -7.88
CA LEU A 138 -14.72 1.87 -7.49
C LEU A 138 -14.51 0.89 -8.66
N LEU A 139 -13.29 0.87 -9.19
CA LEU A 139 -12.88 0.04 -10.33
C LEU A 139 -12.07 -1.17 -9.84
N LEU A 140 -12.54 -2.39 -10.15
CA LEU A 140 -11.94 -3.64 -9.69
C LEU A 140 -11.83 -4.68 -10.81
N LYS A 141 -10.81 -5.54 -10.71
CA LYS A 141 -10.66 -6.79 -11.47
C LYS A 141 -10.53 -7.97 -10.51
N GLU A 142 -10.87 -9.18 -10.95
CA GLU A 142 -10.48 -10.39 -10.23
C GLU A 142 -8.94 -10.43 -10.07
N GLY A 143 -8.46 -10.89 -8.91
CA GLY A 143 -7.06 -10.79 -8.52
C GLY A 143 -6.62 -9.42 -7.96
N SER A 144 -7.49 -8.40 -7.97
CA SER A 144 -7.17 -7.11 -7.35
C SER A 144 -6.88 -7.27 -5.86
N VAL A 145 -5.83 -6.62 -5.37
CA VAL A 145 -5.55 -6.53 -3.94
C VAL A 145 -6.26 -5.31 -3.39
N VAL A 146 -7.14 -5.53 -2.42
CA VAL A 146 -7.91 -4.48 -1.75
C VAL A 146 -7.65 -4.47 -0.25
N ILE A 147 -8.01 -3.37 0.41
CA ILE A 147 -7.96 -3.23 1.87
C ILE A 147 -9.31 -2.73 2.39
N MET A 148 -9.79 -3.32 3.48
CA MET A 148 -11.01 -2.89 4.17
C MET A 148 -10.82 -1.49 4.78
N LEU A 149 -11.81 -0.63 4.59
CA LEU A 149 -11.88 0.73 5.15
C LEU A 149 -12.72 0.79 6.42
N HIS A 150 -13.70 -0.10 6.56
CA HIS A 150 -14.56 -0.19 7.74
C HIS A 150 -14.64 -1.63 8.25
N SER A 151 -14.86 -1.76 9.56
CA SER A 151 -15.05 -3.06 10.19
C SER A 151 -16.50 -3.51 10.01
N ILE A 152 -16.72 -4.73 9.53
CA ILE A 152 -18.07 -5.30 9.35
C ILE A 152 -18.27 -6.60 10.13
N ASN A 153 -17.19 -7.32 10.44
CA ASN A 153 -17.25 -8.57 11.20
C ASN A 153 -15.95 -8.77 11.97
N GLN A 154 -15.85 -8.19 13.16
CA GLN A 154 -14.64 -8.33 13.97
C GLN A 154 -14.58 -9.71 14.64
N PRO A 155 -13.38 -10.30 14.77
CA PRO A 155 -12.07 -9.76 14.40
C PRO A 155 -11.61 -10.12 12.97
N ARG A 156 -12.47 -10.69 12.13
CA ARG A 156 -12.11 -11.24 10.80
C ARG A 156 -11.95 -10.16 9.73
N LEU A 157 -12.94 -9.28 9.62
CA LEU A 157 -13.05 -8.19 8.65
C LEU A 157 -13.10 -6.86 9.38
N CYS A 158 -11.91 -6.41 9.78
CA CYS A 158 -11.68 -5.11 10.38
C CYS A 158 -11.01 -4.14 9.39
N ASN A 159 -11.06 -2.84 9.71
CA ASN A 159 -10.31 -1.82 8.99
C ASN A 159 -8.82 -2.23 8.89
N GLY A 160 -8.26 -2.13 7.68
CA GLY A 160 -6.88 -2.51 7.40
C GLY A 160 -6.69 -3.96 6.95
N THR A 161 -7.73 -4.80 6.97
CA THR A 161 -7.64 -6.18 6.47
C THR A 161 -7.40 -6.16 4.95
N ARG A 162 -6.28 -6.72 4.51
CA ARG A 162 -5.95 -6.88 3.08
C ARG A 162 -6.57 -8.18 2.54
N LEU A 163 -7.12 -8.09 1.33
CA LEU A 163 -7.90 -9.12 0.69
C LEU A 163 -7.51 -9.23 -0.79
N ALA A 164 -7.53 -10.44 -1.35
CA ALA A 164 -7.40 -10.67 -2.78
C ALA A 164 -8.80 -10.92 -3.35
N VAL A 165 -9.24 -10.10 -4.30
CA VAL A 165 -10.55 -10.26 -4.97
C VAL A 165 -10.55 -11.59 -5.73
N LYS A 166 -11.55 -12.42 -5.45
CA LYS A 166 -11.74 -13.72 -6.08
C LYS A 166 -12.86 -13.68 -7.11
N LYS A 167 -13.97 -13.02 -6.78
CA LYS A 167 -15.11 -12.87 -7.69
C LYS A 167 -15.83 -11.55 -7.48
N LEU A 168 -16.23 -10.94 -8.59
CA LEU A 168 -16.95 -9.67 -8.64
C LEU A 168 -18.40 -9.91 -9.04
N MET A 169 -19.34 -9.65 -8.12
CA MET A 169 -20.79 -9.75 -8.36
C MET A 169 -21.44 -8.39 -8.15
N ASN A 170 -22.71 -8.23 -8.53
CA ASN A 170 -23.38 -6.92 -8.50
C ASN A 170 -23.45 -6.29 -7.09
N ASN A 171 -23.76 -7.10 -6.08
CA ASN A 171 -24.03 -6.62 -4.71
C ASN A 171 -23.07 -7.17 -3.66
N VAL A 172 -22.16 -8.07 -4.05
CA VAL A 172 -21.23 -8.75 -3.15
C VAL A 172 -19.89 -8.93 -3.87
N ILE A 173 -18.80 -8.69 -3.15
CA ILE A 173 -17.45 -9.07 -3.58
C ILE A 173 -17.03 -10.30 -2.79
N GLU A 174 -16.62 -11.36 -3.47
CA GLU A 174 -15.95 -12.51 -2.86
C GLU A 174 -14.45 -12.25 -2.86
N ALA A 175 -13.80 -12.38 -1.70
CA ALA A 175 -12.37 -12.16 -1.57
C ALA A 175 -11.74 -13.07 -0.52
N THR A 176 -10.44 -13.34 -0.66
CA THR A 176 -9.67 -14.18 0.27
C THR A 176 -8.79 -13.31 1.17
N ILE A 177 -8.78 -13.58 2.47
CA ILE A 177 -7.91 -12.89 3.43
C ILE A 177 -6.44 -13.30 3.22
N ILE A 178 -5.56 -12.33 2.91
CA ILE A 178 -4.16 -12.64 2.51
C ILE A 178 -3.18 -12.71 3.70
N LYS A 179 -3.47 -12.04 4.83
CA LYS A 179 -2.59 -11.98 6.02
C LYS A 179 -3.39 -12.07 7.32
N GLY A 180 -2.73 -12.53 8.39
CA GLY A 180 -3.25 -12.53 9.76
C GLY A 180 -3.74 -13.90 10.20
N LYS A 181 -4.49 -13.93 11.30
CA LYS A 181 -5.02 -15.15 11.92
C LYS A 181 -6.00 -15.89 11.00
N TYR A 182 -6.80 -15.16 10.25
CA TYR A 182 -7.88 -15.68 9.37
C TYR A 182 -7.41 -15.87 7.92
N LYS A 183 -6.10 -16.06 7.71
CA LYS A 183 -5.51 -16.13 6.39
C LYS A 183 -6.03 -17.33 5.60
N GLY A 184 -6.40 -17.10 4.34
CA GLY A 184 -6.90 -18.11 3.41
C GLY A 184 -8.42 -18.33 3.50
N GLU A 185 -9.10 -17.68 4.44
CA GLU A 185 -10.55 -17.70 4.50
C GLU A 185 -11.14 -16.82 3.39
N ASP A 186 -12.13 -17.37 2.69
CA ASP A 186 -12.97 -16.64 1.75
C ASP A 186 -14.08 -15.91 2.50
N VAL A 187 -14.32 -14.67 2.10
CA VAL A 187 -15.29 -13.77 2.71
C VAL A 187 -16.14 -13.10 1.65
N LEU A 188 -17.36 -12.73 2.06
CA LEU A 188 -18.29 -11.96 1.26
C LEU A 188 -18.38 -10.54 1.82
N ILE A 189 -18.20 -9.55 0.95
CA ILE A 189 -18.17 -8.14 1.31
C ILE A 189 -19.37 -7.48 0.64
N PRO A 190 -20.39 -7.07 1.41
CA PRO A 190 -21.51 -6.31 0.88
C PRO A 190 -21.17 -4.82 0.78
N ARG A 191 -22.02 -4.07 0.08
CA ARG A 191 -22.05 -2.61 0.22
C ARG A 191 -22.57 -2.23 1.60
N ILE A 192 -21.97 -1.24 2.24
CA ILE A 192 -22.42 -0.71 3.53
C ILE A 192 -22.64 0.80 3.45
N PRO A 193 -23.60 1.35 4.20
CA PRO A 193 -23.70 2.79 4.37
C PRO A 193 -22.56 3.31 5.25
N MET A 194 -21.99 4.45 4.86
CA MET A 194 -20.94 5.15 5.59
C MET A 194 -21.28 6.63 5.69
N THR A 195 -21.08 7.20 6.88
CA THR A 195 -21.44 8.58 7.22
C THR A 195 -20.18 9.28 7.74
N PRO A 196 -19.50 10.09 6.92
CA PRO A 196 -18.37 10.90 7.35
C PRO A 196 -18.85 11.97 8.33
N THR A 197 -18.04 12.29 9.34
CA THR A 197 -18.41 13.25 10.40
C THR A 197 -17.94 14.67 10.12
N ASP A 198 -17.06 14.87 9.15
CA ASP A 198 -16.32 16.12 8.98
C ASP A 198 -16.86 16.97 7.82
N LEU A 199 -18.19 16.93 7.59
CA LEU A 199 -18.87 17.71 6.56
C LEU A 199 -19.86 18.70 7.18
N PRO A 200 -20.11 19.85 6.53
CA PRO A 200 -21.08 20.84 7.00
C PRO A 200 -22.55 20.43 6.74
N PHE A 201 -22.80 19.21 6.26
CA PHE A 201 -24.11 18.66 5.94
C PHE A 201 -24.12 17.15 6.19
N ASP A 202 -25.31 16.57 6.38
CA ASP A 202 -25.46 15.15 6.67
C ASP A 202 -25.35 14.29 5.40
N PHE A 203 -24.17 13.71 5.18
CA PHE A 203 -23.89 12.84 4.03
C PHE A 203 -23.98 11.35 4.40
N LYS A 204 -24.51 10.55 3.48
CA LYS A 204 -24.46 9.08 3.56
C LYS A 204 -24.12 8.48 2.20
N GLY A 205 -22.99 7.77 2.14
CA GLY A 205 -22.55 7.04 0.95
C GLY A 205 -22.73 5.53 1.12
N LEU A 206 -23.32 4.86 0.14
CA LEU A 206 -23.48 3.41 0.09
C LEU A 206 -22.54 2.81 -0.95
N GLN A 207 -21.52 2.08 -0.48
CA GLN A 207 -20.48 1.50 -1.32
C GLN A 207 -19.82 0.28 -0.65
N PHE A 208 -19.10 -0.54 -1.41
CA PHE A 208 -18.23 -1.56 -0.82
C PHE A 208 -17.13 -0.89 0.01
N PRO A 209 -16.91 -1.28 1.29
CA PRO A 209 -15.97 -0.62 2.19
C PRO A 209 -14.52 -1.04 1.91
N VAL A 210 -14.08 -0.97 0.66
CA VAL A 210 -12.76 -1.41 0.21
C VAL A 210 -12.14 -0.40 -0.75
N ARG A 211 -10.81 -0.41 -0.82
CA ARG A 211 -10.05 0.30 -1.87
C ARG A 211 -8.86 -0.52 -2.33
N LEU A 212 -8.32 -0.21 -3.51
CA LEU A 212 -7.10 -0.85 -4.01
C LEU A 212 -5.92 -0.67 -3.05
N ALA A 213 -5.07 -1.70 -2.97
CA ALA A 213 -4.02 -1.82 -1.97
C ALA A 213 -2.80 -2.63 -2.47
N PHE A 214 -2.46 -2.48 -3.76
CA PHE A 214 -1.15 -2.90 -4.27
C PHE A 214 -0.05 -1.98 -3.76
N ALA A 215 -0.32 -0.68 -3.77
CA ALA A 215 0.49 0.36 -3.17
C ALA A 215 -0.15 0.90 -1.89
N MET A 216 0.70 1.38 -0.97
CA MET A 216 0.27 2.05 0.26
C MET A 216 1.32 3.07 0.70
N THR A 217 0.95 3.96 1.62
CA THR A 217 1.93 4.88 2.19
C THR A 217 2.88 4.16 3.14
N ILE A 218 4.11 4.66 3.22
CA ILE A 218 5.13 4.16 4.16
C ILE A 218 4.58 4.11 5.60
N ASN A 219 3.80 5.11 6.02
CA ASN A 219 3.24 5.18 7.38
C ASN A 219 2.20 4.09 7.66
N LYS A 220 1.48 3.61 6.64
CA LYS A 220 0.50 2.52 6.76
C LYS A 220 1.12 1.14 6.52
N SER A 221 2.40 1.08 6.19
CA SER A 221 3.08 -0.17 5.87
C SER A 221 3.33 -1.02 7.11
N GLN A 222 3.31 -2.33 6.92
CA GLN A 222 3.72 -3.34 7.89
C GLN A 222 4.87 -4.16 7.29
N SER A 223 5.38 -5.16 8.01
CA SER A 223 6.40 -6.06 7.45
C SER A 223 5.91 -6.79 6.19
N LEU A 224 6.76 -6.78 5.17
CA LEU A 224 6.61 -7.33 3.83
C LEU A 224 7.71 -8.36 3.54
N GLU A 225 7.46 -9.25 2.58
CA GLU A 225 8.46 -10.20 2.05
C GLU A 225 9.16 -9.62 0.83
N VAL A 226 8.43 -8.86 0.01
CA VAL A 226 8.96 -8.11 -1.13
C VAL A 226 8.36 -6.71 -1.11
N CYS A 227 9.18 -5.71 -1.31
CA CYS A 227 8.78 -4.31 -1.22
C CYS A 227 9.39 -3.51 -2.36
N GLY A 228 8.55 -2.70 -3.01
CA GLY A 228 9.01 -1.60 -3.84
C GLY A 228 8.95 -0.31 -3.05
N ILE A 229 9.85 0.62 -3.28
CA ILE A 229 9.75 1.99 -2.79
C ILE A 229 9.73 2.89 -4.02
N ASN A 230 8.64 3.60 -4.23
CA ASN A 230 8.54 4.62 -5.26
C ASN A 230 8.82 6.00 -4.62
N LEU A 231 9.97 6.57 -4.97
CA LEU A 231 10.48 7.87 -4.54
C LEU A 231 10.34 8.97 -5.62
N GLU A 232 9.46 8.79 -6.60
CA GLU A 232 9.03 9.86 -7.53
C GLU A 232 8.65 11.16 -6.78
N PHE A 233 8.18 11.00 -5.54
CA PHE A 233 8.08 12.08 -4.58
C PHE A 233 8.91 11.78 -3.33
N LEU A 234 9.74 12.75 -2.96
CA LEU A 234 10.63 12.64 -1.81
C LEU A 234 9.87 12.37 -0.50
N CYS A 235 10.54 11.62 0.38
CA CYS A 235 10.16 11.50 1.77
C CYS A 235 10.16 12.88 2.42
N PHE A 236 9.16 13.17 3.25
CA PHE A 236 8.95 14.51 3.82
C PHE A 236 9.11 14.55 5.35
N SER A 237 9.26 13.40 5.99
CA SER A 237 9.46 13.30 7.43
C SER A 237 10.75 12.55 7.77
N HIS A 238 11.34 12.91 8.91
CA HIS A 238 12.51 12.23 9.44
C HIS A 238 12.26 10.73 9.61
N GLY A 239 13.27 9.91 9.28
CA GLY A 239 13.20 8.46 9.40
C GLY A 239 12.25 7.75 8.41
N GLN A 240 11.50 8.46 7.56
CA GLN A 240 10.51 7.84 6.68
C GLN A 240 11.14 6.85 5.69
N LEU A 241 12.28 7.21 5.08
CA LEU A 241 13.01 6.32 4.19
C LEU A 241 13.54 5.08 4.93
N TYR A 242 14.09 5.27 6.13
CA TYR A 242 14.51 4.16 6.99
C TYR A 242 13.32 3.22 7.31
N VAL A 243 12.17 3.80 7.65
CA VAL A 243 10.94 3.06 7.93
C VAL A 243 10.49 2.27 6.70
N ALA A 244 10.63 2.80 5.49
CA ALA A 244 10.30 2.09 4.25
C ALA A 244 11.26 0.92 4.00
N CYS A 245 12.56 1.16 4.07
CA CYS A 245 13.56 0.14 3.77
C CYS A 245 13.60 -0.99 4.82
N SER A 246 13.21 -0.70 6.07
CA SER A 246 13.10 -1.70 7.15
C SER A 246 11.87 -2.62 7.05
N ARG A 247 10.98 -2.42 6.06
CA ARG A 247 9.78 -3.29 5.91
C ARG A 247 10.08 -4.67 5.37
N VAL A 248 11.26 -4.91 4.81
CA VAL A 248 11.67 -6.24 4.34
C VAL A 248 12.83 -6.78 5.14
N GLY A 249 12.81 -8.10 5.38
CA GLY A 249 13.89 -8.78 6.10
C GLY A 249 15.11 -9.10 5.23
N LYS A 250 14.95 -9.10 3.90
CA LYS A 250 16.02 -9.41 2.94
C LYS A 250 16.22 -8.24 1.99
N PRO A 251 17.46 -7.71 1.88
CA PRO A 251 17.72 -6.59 0.99
C PRO A 251 17.54 -6.91 -0.50
N SER A 252 17.72 -8.17 -0.91
CA SER A 252 17.44 -8.64 -2.28
C SER A 252 15.96 -8.59 -2.66
N SER A 253 15.08 -8.37 -1.68
CA SER A 253 13.64 -8.24 -1.87
C SER A 253 13.15 -6.79 -1.81
N LEU A 254 14.09 -5.83 -1.85
CA LEU A 254 13.81 -4.41 -1.86
C LEU A 254 14.20 -3.80 -3.21
N PHE A 255 13.23 -3.17 -3.86
CA PHE A 255 13.40 -2.48 -5.14
C PHE A 255 13.06 -1.00 -4.95
N ILE A 256 13.81 -0.10 -5.57
CA ILE A 256 13.65 1.34 -5.39
C ILE A 256 13.59 2.02 -6.75
N TYR A 257 12.53 2.79 -6.99
CA TYR A 257 12.47 3.73 -8.09
C TYR A 257 12.73 5.14 -7.55
N ALA A 258 13.76 5.81 -8.05
CA ALA A 258 14.15 7.17 -7.68
C ALA A 258 14.61 7.90 -8.95
N PRO A 259 13.72 8.66 -9.61
CA PRO A 259 14.03 9.41 -10.83
C PRO A 259 14.88 10.66 -10.56
#